data_AF-A0A7W0YDE5-F1
#
_entry.id   AF-A0A7W0YDE5-F1
#
_cell.length_a   1.000
_cell.length_b   1.000
_cell.length_c   1.000
_cell.angle_alpha   90.00
_cell.angle_beta   90.00
_cell.angle_gamma   90.00
#
_symmetry.space_group_name_H-M   'P 1'
#
loop_
_entity.id
_entity.type
_entity.pdbx_description
1 polymer ?
#
loop_
_entity_poly.entity_id
_entity_poly.type
_entity_poly.pdbx_seq_one_letter_code
_entity_poly.pdbx_strand_id
1 'polypeptide(L)'
;MILLSHPTANQNVRQTALAFASAGLLEEFWTCVRWQQGGLLDRAAAIAPRVQNELRRRSFAKEVEPFIRTHSTREWGRLMSSQLAGGALTRDEIDPLSVDSVYLALDRRVAKRLTAGLTIKAVYAYDAGALATFRAAKERGIRCIYEHPIVHWRLVREIQREEATLNPEWAPTLGALADSDEKLARKDEELALADLVITASTFSKESLTKAPTLRAPVRIVPYGADPVAARQPRSHRDGKLRVLFVGALSQAKGLGYLLEATARLEGKIELTLIGRRVYPGIPAPAVLGKYRWIPSLPHDELLQEMSRHDVLVLPSLH
;
A
#
# COMPACT_ATOMS: atom_id res chain seq x y z
N MET A 1 -0.80 -18.87 17.99
CA MET A 1 0.27 -18.96 16.99
C MET A 1 -0.28 -18.66 15.62
N ILE A 2 0.17 -17.54 15.05
CA ILE A 2 -0.27 -16.92 13.80
C ILE A 2 0.90 -16.91 12.84
N LEU A 3 0.65 -17.33 11.59
CA LEU A 3 1.55 -17.05 10.47
C LEU A 3 1.03 -15.81 9.73
N LEU A 4 1.85 -14.77 9.65
CA LEU A 4 1.56 -13.53 8.91
C LEU A 4 2.28 -13.55 7.57
N SER A 5 1.65 -13.10 6.47
CA SER A 5 2.32 -12.99 5.17
C SER A 5 1.97 -11.71 4.43
N HIS A 6 2.99 -10.98 3.98
CA HIS A 6 2.85 -9.83 3.09
C HIS A 6 4.17 -9.53 2.35
N PRO A 7 4.15 -9.34 1.01
CA PRO A 7 5.38 -9.27 0.22
C PRO A 7 6.25 -8.04 0.51
N THR A 8 5.66 -6.86 0.67
CA THR A 8 6.43 -5.60 0.83
C THR A 8 6.53 -5.08 2.26
N ALA A 9 5.81 -5.71 3.20
CA ALA A 9 5.67 -5.28 4.59
C ALA A 9 5.64 -3.75 4.79
N ASN A 10 4.55 -3.09 4.37
CA ASN A 10 4.35 -1.67 4.62
C ASN A 10 4.28 -1.38 6.15
N GLN A 11 4.25 -0.10 6.54
CA GLN A 11 4.28 0.28 7.96
C GLN A 11 3.16 -0.38 8.78
N ASN A 12 1.93 -0.45 8.27
CA ASN A 12 0.81 -1.06 8.98
C ASN A 12 1.05 -2.56 9.21
N VAL A 13 1.49 -3.28 8.18
CA VAL A 13 1.85 -4.70 8.30
C VAL A 13 2.96 -4.92 9.34
N ARG A 14 3.97 -4.05 9.37
CA ARG A 14 5.05 -4.13 10.37
C ARG A 14 4.53 -3.96 11.79
N GLN A 15 3.60 -3.04 12.00
CA GLN A 15 2.95 -2.84 13.29
C GLN A 15 2.04 -4.03 13.65
N THR A 16 1.33 -4.63 12.69
CA THR A 16 0.58 -5.88 12.91
C THR A 16 1.51 -7.02 13.34
N ALA A 17 2.66 -7.19 12.66
CA ALA A 17 3.67 -8.17 13.04
C ALA A 17 4.21 -7.94 14.44
N LEU A 18 4.55 -6.68 14.77
CA LEU A 18 5.03 -6.28 16.10
C LEU A 18 3.98 -6.57 17.17
N ALA A 19 2.72 -6.18 16.96
CA ALA A 19 1.63 -6.43 17.88
C ALA A 19 1.44 -7.93 18.17
N PHE A 20 1.48 -8.78 17.14
CA PHE A 20 1.43 -10.23 17.33
C PHE A 20 2.66 -10.78 18.05
N ALA A 21 3.86 -10.27 17.76
CA ALA A 21 5.08 -10.70 18.44
C ALA A 21 5.04 -10.32 19.94
N SER A 22 4.70 -9.06 20.25
CA SER A 22 4.57 -8.56 21.63
C SER A 22 3.49 -9.29 22.43
N ALA A 23 2.44 -9.77 21.78
CA ALA A 23 1.39 -10.58 22.41
C ALA A 23 1.74 -12.09 22.51
N GLY A 24 2.92 -12.52 22.05
CA GLY A 24 3.30 -13.94 22.01
C GLY A 24 2.45 -14.77 21.05
N LEU A 25 1.81 -14.14 20.06
CA LEU A 25 0.91 -14.78 19.10
C LEU A 25 1.60 -15.10 17.77
N LEU A 26 2.67 -14.39 17.40
CA LEU A 26 3.37 -14.56 16.12
C LEU A 26 4.24 -15.83 16.15
N GLU A 27 4.09 -16.68 15.13
CA GLU A 27 4.93 -17.86 14.91
C GLU A 27 5.90 -17.64 13.75
N GLU A 28 5.39 -17.11 12.63
CA GLU A 28 6.19 -16.81 11.45
C GLU A 28 5.66 -15.55 10.76
N PHE A 29 6.57 -14.78 10.18
CA PHE A 29 6.24 -13.63 9.34
C PHE A 29 6.95 -13.72 7.98
N TRP A 30 6.18 -13.94 6.92
CA TRP A 30 6.68 -14.14 5.57
C TRP A 30 6.64 -12.84 4.75
N THR A 31 7.79 -12.44 4.20
CA THR A 31 7.93 -11.24 3.37
C THR A 31 9.00 -11.41 2.28
N CYS A 32 9.08 -10.48 1.32
CA CYS A 32 10.03 -10.58 0.21
C CYS A 32 11.33 -9.81 0.44
N VAL A 33 11.31 -8.69 1.16
CA VAL A 33 12.52 -7.88 1.38
C VAL A 33 12.75 -7.65 2.86
N ARG A 34 13.97 -7.95 3.31
CA ARG A 34 14.47 -7.67 4.66
C ARG A 34 15.84 -7.04 4.56
N TRP A 35 16.05 -5.93 5.25
CA TRP A 35 17.38 -5.40 5.52
C TRP A 35 17.79 -5.71 6.95
N GLN A 36 18.95 -6.33 7.13
CA GLN A 36 19.50 -6.63 8.45
C GLN A 36 20.47 -5.51 8.87
N GLN A 37 20.03 -4.68 9.81
CA GLN A 37 20.86 -3.60 10.34
C GLN A 37 22.07 -4.19 11.10
N GLY A 38 23.26 -3.62 10.89
CA GLY A 38 24.50 -4.08 11.51
C GLY A 38 25.14 -5.34 10.88
N GLY A 39 24.51 -5.95 9.88
CA GLY A 39 25.09 -7.04 9.08
C GLY A 39 26.20 -6.58 8.13
N LEU A 40 26.85 -7.53 7.45
CA LEU A 40 27.99 -7.24 6.54
C LEU A 40 27.62 -6.25 5.43
N LEU A 41 26.47 -6.42 4.78
CA LEU A 41 25.98 -5.51 3.74
C LEU A 41 25.62 -4.12 4.26
N ASP A 42 25.10 -4.03 5.49
CA ASP A 42 24.82 -2.74 6.15
C ASP A 42 26.12 -2.01 6.50
N ARG A 43 27.13 -2.72 6.99
CA ARG A 43 28.46 -2.16 7.25
C ARG A 43 29.16 -1.71 5.96
N ALA A 44 29.05 -2.49 4.88
CA ALA A 44 29.60 -2.13 3.58
C ALA A 44 28.88 -0.91 2.99
N ALA A 45 27.56 -0.80 3.13
CA ALA A 45 26.78 0.34 2.66
C ALA A 45 27.10 1.65 3.42
N ALA A 46 27.80 1.60 4.56
CA ALA A 46 28.19 2.78 5.33
C ALA A 46 29.04 3.78 4.53
N ILE A 47 29.74 3.32 3.48
CA ILE A 47 30.48 4.20 2.55
C ILE A 47 29.58 5.17 1.78
N ALA A 48 28.28 4.86 1.67
CA ALA A 48 27.27 5.68 1.00
C ALA A 48 26.06 5.88 1.93
N PRO A 49 26.13 6.82 2.89
CA PRO A 49 25.11 6.98 3.93
C PRO A 49 23.68 7.18 3.41
N ARG A 50 23.51 7.85 2.26
CA ARG A 50 22.19 8.00 1.61
C ARG A 50 21.60 6.65 1.18
N VAL A 51 22.42 5.79 0.57
CA VAL A 51 22.01 4.45 0.13
C VAL A 51 21.76 3.55 1.34
N GLN A 52 22.62 3.63 2.35
CA GLN A 52 22.44 2.90 3.60
C GLN A 52 21.12 3.27 4.29
N ASN A 53 20.80 4.56 4.39
CA ASN A 53 19.55 5.03 4.98
C ASN A 53 18.33 4.54 4.20
N GLU A 54 18.39 4.54 2.87
CA GLU A 54 17.31 4.00 2.03
C GLU A 54 17.10 2.50 2.27
N LEU A 55 18.19 1.73 2.38
CA LEU A 55 18.13 0.29 2.63
C LEU A 55 17.65 -0.03 4.06
N ARG A 56 18.09 0.75 5.05
CA ARG A 56 17.65 0.65 6.45
C ARG A 56 16.16 0.90 6.64
N ARG A 57 15.47 1.59 5.72
CA ARG A 57 13.99 1.67 5.73
C ARG A 57 13.31 0.31 5.57
N ARG A 58 14.04 -0.72 5.15
CA ARG A 58 13.57 -2.10 5.00
C ARG A 58 13.95 -2.99 6.20
N SER A 59 14.41 -2.39 7.30
CA SER A 59 14.64 -3.11 8.56
C SER A 59 13.36 -3.29 9.37
N PHE A 60 13.39 -4.21 10.33
CA PHE A 60 12.26 -4.53 11.20
C PHE A 60 12.64 -4.30 12.66
N ALA A 61 11.63 -4.16 13.51
CA ALA A 61 11.82 -4.12 14.95
C ALA A 61 12.46 -5.43 15.44
N LYS A 62 13.36 -5.35 16.44
CA LYS A 62 14.15 -6.49 16.93
C LYS A 62 13.27 -7.63 17.44
N GLU A 63 12.12 -7.28 17.97
CA GLU A 63 11.07 -8.17 18.48
C GLU A 63 10.47 -9.03 17.37
N VAL A 64 10.43 -8.55 16.13
CA VAL A 64 9.85 -9.26 14.98
C VAL A 64 10.90 -10.11 14.27
N GLU A 65 12.18 -9.71 14.31
CA GLU A 65 13.27 -10.34 13.55
C GLU A 65 13.38 -11.88 13.65
N PRO A 66 13.17 -12.51 14.82
CA PRO A 66 13.26 -13.97 14.95
C PRO A 66 12.21 -14.72 14.13
N PHE A 67 11.06 -14.09 13.90
CA PHE A 67 9.91 -14.69 13.22
C PHE A 67 9.98 -14.52 11.71
N ILE A 68 10.88 -13.66 11.19
CA ILE A 68 10.91 -13.32 9.76
C ILE A 68 11.41 -14.50 8.92
N ARG A 69 10.69 -14.78 7.83
CA ARG A 69 11.06 -15.70 6.75
C ARG A 69 10.99 -14.95 5.42
N THR A 70 12.04 -15.05 4.61
CA THR A 70 12.12 -14.27 3.36
C THR A 70 12.02 -15.15 2.13
N HIS A 71 11.23 -14.71 1.14
CA HIS A 71 11.20 -15.29 -0.21
C HIS A 71 11.38 -14.19 -1.25
N SER A 72 12.64 -13.91 -1.61
CA SER A 72 13.04 -12.65 -2.22
C SER A 72 13.39 -12.72 -3.71
N THR A 73 13.42 -13.91 -4.31
CA THR A 73 13.99 -14.13 -5.65
C THR A 73 13.31 -13.30 -6.75
N ARG A 74 11.98 -13.29 -6.80
CA ARG A 74 11.23 -12.48 -7.78
C ARG A 74 11.22 -11.00 -7.46
N GLU A 75 11.20 -10.64 -6.18
CA GLU A 75 11.17 -9.22 -5.78
C GLU A 75 12.51 -8.52 -6.03
N TRP A 76 13.65 -9.21 -5.83
CA TRP A 76 14.94 -8.68 -6.27
C TRP A 76 15.00 -8.51 -7.79
N GLY A 77 14.51 -9.50 -8.55
CA GLY A 77 14.38 -9.38 -9.99
C GLY A 77 13.57 -8.15 -10.41
N ARG A 78 12.38 -7.95 -9.81
CA ARG A 78 11.51 -6.79 -10.06
C ARG A 78 12.18 -5.46 -9.70
N LEU A 79 12.83 -5.37 -8.54
CA LEU A 79 13.50 -4.15 -8.11
C LEU A 79 14.65 -3.80 -9.06
N MET A 80 15.44 -4.77 -9.50
CA MET A 80 16.51 -4.56 -10.47
C MET A 80 15.98 -4.20 -11.87
N SER A 81 14.94 -4.88 -12.34
CA SER A 81 14.35 -4.60 -13.66
C SER A 81 13.64 -3.25 -13.71
N SER A 82 13.07 -2.79 -12.58
CA SER A 82 12.46 -1.46 -12.49
C SER A 82 13.46 -0.31 -12.59
N GLN A 83 14.77 -0.59 -12.39
CA GLN A 83 15.86 0.38 -12.52
C GLN A 83 16.52 0.37 -13.91
N LEU A 84 16.32 -0.69 -14.70
CA LEU A 84 16.83 -0.80 -16.06
C LEU A 84 15.80 -0.24 -17.04
N ALA A 85 16.21 0.70 -17.88
CA ALA A 85 15.34 1.40 -18.82
C ALA A 85 14.57 0.39 -19.70
N GLY A 86 13.24 0.36 -19.55
CA GLY A 86 12.37 -0.48 -20.37
C GLY A 86 11.16 -1.03 -19.63
N GLY A 87 11.27 -1.40 -18.35
CA GLY A 87 10.16 -1.82 -17.48
C GLY A 87 9.24 -2.94 -18.01
N ALA A 88 9.55 -3.53 -19.17
CA ALA A 88 8.65 -4.39 -19.95
C ALA A 88 8.33 -5.74 -19.30
N LEU A 89 9.08 -6.11 -18.25
CA LEU A 89 8.87 -7.32 -17.44
C LEU A 89 8.14 -7.04 -16.13
N THR A 90 7.62 -5.82 -15.95
CA THR A 90 6.98 -5.36 -14.70
C THR A 90 5.69 -4.56 -14.94
N ARG A 91 5.30 -4.38 -16.21
CA ARG A 91 4.25 -3.46 -16.64
C ARG A 91 2.89 -4.13 -16.60
N ASP A 92 2.81 -5.34 -17.10
CA ASP A 92 1.56 -6.07 -17.23
C ASP A 92 1.33 -6.98 -16.02
N GLU A 93 0.07 -7.19 -15.66
CA GLU A 93 -0.32 -8.05 -14.54
C GLU A 93 0.36 -9.42 -14.60
N ILE A 94 0.44 -9.99 -15.81
CA ILE A 94 0.95 -11.34 -16.08
C ILE A 94 2.47 -11.42 -16.15
N ASP A 95 3.17 -10.29 -16.11
CA ASP A 95 4.62 -10.29 -16.24
C ASP A 95 5.28 -11.07 -15.10
N PRO A 96 6.38 -11.81 -15.37
CA PRO A 96 7.02 -12.69 -14.37
C PRO A 96 7.59 -11.92 -13.17
N LEU A 97 7.82 -10.61 -13.32
CA LEU A 97 8.30 -9.70 -12.27
C LEU A 97 7.26 -8.61 -11.97
N SER A 98 6.00 -8.78 -12.35
CA SER A 98 4.92 -7.88 -11.93
C SER A 98 4.73 -7.92 -10.41
N VAL A 99 4.06 -6.89 -9.88
CA VAL A 99 3.66 -6.89 -8.46
C VAL A 99 2.81 -8.13 -8.16
N ASP A 100 1.83 -8.45 -9.02
CA ASP A 100 0.96 -9.61 -8.85
C ASP A 100 1.74 -10.94 -8.85
N SER A 101 2.75 -11.09 -9.72
CA SER A 101 3.63 -12.26 -9.74
C SER A 101 4.44 -12.43 -8.45
N VAL A 102 4.87 -11.32 -7.83
CA VAL A 102 5.55 -11.36 -6.51
C VAL A 102 4.59 -11.80 -5.42
N TYR A 103 3.36 -11.28 -5.40
CA TYR A 103 2.31 -11.69 -4.46
C TYR A 103 2.00 -13.19 -4.59
N LEU A 104 1.70 -13.66 -5.81
CA LEU A 104 1.39 -15.08 -6.07
C LEU A 104 2.57 -16.01 -5.74
N ALA A 105 3.80 -15.54 -5.92
CA ALA A 105 4.99 -16.32 -5.57
C ALA A 105 5.14 -16.53 -4.08
N LEU A 106 4.95 -15.46 -3.29
CA LEU A 106 4.98 -15.54 -1.84
C LEU A 106 3.83 -16.41 -1.32
N ASP A 107 2.61 -16.17 -1.81
CA ASP A 107 1.41 -16.91 -1.43
C ASP A 107 1.59 -18.43 -1.65
N ARG A 108 2.06 -18.86 -2.83
CA ARG A 108 2.35 -20.28 -3.08
C ARG A 108 3.45 -20.84 -2.17
N ARG A 109 4.43 -20.03 -1.79
CA ARG A 109 5.51 -20.45 -0.90
C ARG A 109 5.01 -20.65 0.52
N VAL A 110 4.14 -19.76 1.00
CA VAL A 110 3.47 -19.85 2.30
C VAL A 110 2.50 -21.03 2.33
N ALA A 111 1.72 -21.25 1.27
CA ALA A 111 0.86 -22.41 1.15
C ALA A 111 1.64 -23.73 1.31
N LYS A 112 2.79 -23.86 0.65
CA LYS A 112 3.69 -25.03 0.79
C LYS A 112 4.29 -25.17 2.19
N ARG A 113 4.43 -24.07 2.93
CA ARG A 113 4.94 -24.07 4.30
C ARG A 113 3.94 -24.70 5.26
N LEU A 114 2.64 -24.64 4.97
CA LEU A 114 1.57 -25.23 5.78
C LEU A 114 1.55 -26.76 5.59
N THR A 115 2.41 -27.48 6.30
CA THR A 115 2.42 -28.94 6.36
C THR A 115 1.75 -29.45 7.65
N ALA A 116 1.44 -30.75 7.72
CA ALA A 116 0.94 -31.36 8.95
C ALA A 116 1.97 -31.21 10.11
N GLY A 117 1.48 -31.10 11.34
CA GLY A 117 2.32 -31.05 12.55
C GLY A 117 2.82 -29.67 12.97
N LEU A 118 2.36 -28.59 12.32
CA LEU A 118 2.70 -27.22 12.71
C LEU A 118 1.82 -26.71 13.84
N THR A 119 2.40 -25.87 14.69
CA THR A 119 1.72 -25.18 15.79
C THR A 119 0.82 -24.03 15.32
N ILE A 120 0.81 -23.73 14.01
CA ILE A 120 0.07 -22.63 13.39
C ILE A 120 -1.43 -22.89 13.51
N LYS A 121 -2.14 -21.97 14.19
CA LYS A 121 -3.60 -22.04 14.39
C LYS A 121 -4.37 -21.09 13.47
N ALA A 122 -3.70 -20.04 12.97
CA ALA A 122 -4.27 -19.09 12.04
C ALA A 122 -3.24 -18.58 11.04
N VAL A 123 -3.69 -18.26 9.84
CA VAL A 123 -2.95 -17.46 8.86
C VAL A 123 -3.57 -16.07 8.78
N TYR A 124 -2.72 -15.04 8.72
CA TYR A 124 -3.10 -13.65 8.55
C TYR A 124 -2.49 -13.15 7.24
N ALA A 125 -3.34 -12.87 6.26
CA ALA A 125 -2.93 -12.46 4.93
C ALA A 125 -3.77 -11.28 4.43
N TYR A 126 -3.33 -10.66 3.35
CA TYR A 126 -3.90 -9.44 2.81
C TYR A 126 -4.46 -9.65 1.41
N ASP A 127 -5.25 -8.67 0.96
CA ASP A 127 -5.77 -8.58 -0.40
C ASP A 127 -4.73 -8.91 -1.48
N ALA A 128 -5.13 -9.73 -2.46
CA ALA A 128 -4.37 -10.18 -3.62
C ALA A 128 -3.18 -11.13 -3.34
N GLY A 129 -3.00 -11.59 -2.10
CA GLY A 129 -1.87 -12.45 -1.72
C GLY A 129 -2.22 -13.59 -0.75
N ALA A 130 -3.46 -14.07 -0.75
CA ALA A 130 -3.95 -15.00 0.25
C ALA A 130 -4.49 -16.33 -0.31
N LEU A 131 -4.79 -16.41 -1.61
CA LEU A 131 -5.61 -17.50 -2.16
C LEU A 131 -5.03 -18.91 -1.91
N ALA A 132 -3.80 -19.17 -2.32
CA ALA A 132 -3.18 -20.48 -2.16
C ALA A 132 -2.97 -20.81 -0.68
N THR A 133 -2.57 -19.83 0.11
CA THR A 133 -2.39 -19.96 1.56
C THR A 133 -3.69 -20.33 2.25
N PHE A 134 -4.80 -19.66 1.90
CA PHE A 134 -6.11 -19.93 2.49
C PHE A 134 -6.66 -21.29 2.09
N ARG A 135 -6.52 -21.71 0.82
CA ARG A 135 -6.90 -23.06 0.40
C ARG A 135 -6.16 -24.13 1.22
N ALA A 136 -4.83 -24.00 1.33
CA ALA A 136 -4.02 -24.92 2.13
C ALA A 136 -4.37 -24.89 3.63
N ALA A 137 -4.68 -23.71 4.18
CA ALA A 137 -5.12 -23.57 5.56
C ALA A 137 -6.47 -24.27 5.82
N LYS A 138 -7.44 -24.14 4.91
CA LYS A 138 -8.76 -24.79 5.02
C LYS A 138 -8.68 -26.30 5.03
N GLU A 139 -7.86 -26.89 4.16
CA GLU A 139 -7.61 -28.34 4.14
C GLU A 139 -7.11 -28.89 5.49
N ARG A 140 -6.54 -28.02 6.33
CA ARG A 140 -5.90 -28.37 7.61
C ARG A 140 -6.65 -27.84 8.83
N GLY A 141 -7.83 -27.24 8.64
CA GLY A 141 -8.61 -26.63 9.72
C GLY A 141 -7.94 -25.42 10.38
N ILE A 142 -7.01 -24.76 9.69
CA ILE A 142 -6.34 -23.54 10.15
C ILE A 142 -7.23 -22.33 9.82
N ARG A 143 -7.37 -21.40 10.78
CA ARG A 143 -8.23 -20.20 10.62
C ARG A 143 -7.64 -19.22 9.61
N CYS A 144 -8.45 -18.70 8.68
CA CYS A 144 -8.03 -17.71 7.68
C CYS A 144 -8.46 -16.29 8.06
N ILE A 145 -7.52 -15.44 8.48
CA ILE A 145 -7.78 -14.02 8.77
C ILE A 145 -7.33 -13.19 7.57
N TYR A 146 -8.26 -12.44 7.00
CA TYR A 146 -8.04 -11.63 5.81
C TYR A 146 -8.11 -10.15 6.15
N GLU A 147 -7.01 -9.42 5.98
CA GLU A 147 -7.04 -7.97 6.05
C GLU A 147 -7.33 -7.40 4.65
N HIS A 148 -8.44 -6.66 4.55
CA HIS A 148 -8.87 -5.96 3.35
C HIS A 148 -8.68 -4.45 3.57
N PRO A 149 -7.47 -3.92 3.29
CA PRO A 149 -7.08 -2.55 3.62
C PRO A 149 -7.61 -1.50 2.62
N ILE A 150 -8.47 -1.91 1.69
CA ILE A 150 -8.94 -1.10 0.57
C ILE A 150 -10.46 -1.18 0.45
N VAL A 151 -11.02 -0.39 -0.46
CA VAL A 151 -12.42 -0.48 -0.88
C VAL A 151 -12.58 -1.66 -1.84
N HIS A 152 -13.69 -2.38 -1.71
CA HIS A 152 -13.99 -3.53 -2.55
C HIS A 152 -14.01 -3.16 -4.05
N TRP A 153 -13.37 -3.98 -4.87
CA TRP A 153 -13.04 -3.67 -6.26
C TRP A 153 -14.26 -3.35 -7.13
N ARG A 154 -15.43 -3.98 -6.87
CA ARG A 154 -16.66 -3.70 -7.63
C ARG A 154 -17.15 -2.27 -7.44
N LEU A 155 -17.11 -1.76 -6.20
CA LEU A 155 -17.49 -0.38 -5.91
C LEU A 155 -16.47 0.59 -6.53
N VAL A 156 -15.19 0.26 -6.41
CA VAL A 156 -14.11 1.05 -7.02
C VAL A 156 -14.28 1.14 -8.55
N ARG A 157 -14.60 0.02 -9.24
CA ARG A 157 -14.85 0.01 -10.69
C ARG A 157 -16.09 0.83 -11.06
N GLU A 158 -17.15 0.81 -10.25
CA GLU A 158 -18.35 1.64 -10.45
C GLU A 158 -17.99 3.12 -10.42
N ILE A 159 -17.32 3.57 -9.35
CA ILE A 159 -16.86 4.95 -9.16
C ILE A 159 -15.93 5.38 -10.31
N GLN A 160 -14.93 4.54 -10.64
CA GLN A 160 -13.95 4.91 -11.67
C GLN A 160 -14.53 4.88 -13.10
N ARG A 161 -15.58 4.10 -13.40
CA ARG A 161 -16.26 4.15 -14.71
C ARG A 161 -17.05 5.44 -14.89
N GLU A 162 -17.77 5.86 -13.86
CA GLU A 162 -18.44 7.15 -13.85
C GLU A 162 -17.42 8.28 -14.01
N GLU A 163 -16.34 8.23 -13.23
CA GLU A 163 -15.27 9.23 -13.26
C GLU A 163 -14.56 9.31 -14.62
N ALA A 164 -14.34 8.18 -15.29
CA ALA A 164 -13.79 8.16 -16.66
C ALA A 164 -14.69 8.88 -17.67
N THR A 165 -16.01 8.88 -17.42
CA THR A 165 -16.99 9.57 -18.26
C THR A 165 -17.03 11.07 -17.96
N LEU A 166 -16.97 11.44 -16.68
CA LEU A 166 -16.96 12.84 -16.23
C LEU A 166 -15.66 13.56 -16.60
N ASN A 167 -14.52 12.87 -16.50
CA ASN A 167 -13.19 13.42 -16.72
C ASN A 167 -12.35 12.55 -17.69
N PRO A 168 -12.69 12.53 -19.00
CA PRO A 168 -12.03 11.64 -19.98
C PRO A 168 -10.53 11.84 -20.10
N GLU A 169 -10.03 13.06 -19.96
CA GLU A 169 -8.59 13.36 -19.98
C GLU A 169 -7.83 12.61 -18.87
N TRP A 170 -8.50 12.36 -17.74
CA TRP A 170 -7.91 11.72 -16.57
C TRP A 170 -8.10 10.20 -16.54
N ALA A 171 -8.90 9.63 -17.44
CA ALA A 171 -9.23 8.21 -17.46
C ALA A 171 -8.00 7.27 -17.41
N PRO A 172 -6.86 7.56 -18.06
CA PRO A 172 -5.67 6.71 -17.96
C PRO A 172 -5.05 6.63 -16.56
N THR A 173 -5.46 7.50 -15.64
CA THR A 173 -5.00 7.49 -14.23
C THR A 173 -5.90 6.68 -13.30
N LEU A 174 -6.98 6.08 -13.83
CA LEU A 174 -7.97 5.28 -13.10
C LEU A 174 -7.61 3.78 -13.19
N GLY A 175 -6.73 3.35 -12.30
CA GLY A 175 -6.09 2.03 -12.38
C GLY A 175 -7.00 0.81 -12.17
N ALA A 176 -8.18 0.94 -11.55
CA ALA A 176 -9.02 -0.22 -11.24
C ALA A 176 -9.76 -0.78 -12.46
N LEU A 177 -9.77 -0.05 -13.56
CA LEU A 177 -10.34 -0.49 -14.83
C LEU A 177 -9.40 -1.45 -15.57
N ALA A 178 -8.14 -1.57 -15.15
CA ALA A 178 -7.11 -2.36 -15.84
C ALA A 178 -6.96 -3.80 -15.29
N ASP A 179 -7.44 -4.10 -14.08
CA ASP A 179 -7.32 -5.45 -13.51
C ASP A 179 -8.09 -6.48 -14.35
N SER A 180 -7.52 -7.66 -14.55
CA SER A 180 -8.17 -8.78 -15.27
C SER A 180 -9.34 -9.38 -14.48
N ASP A 181 -10.30 -10.01 -15.17
CA ASP A 181 -11.40 -10.70 -14.49
C ASP A 181 -10.89 -11.90 -13.67
N GLU A 182 -9.81 -12.55 -14.11
CA GLU A 182 -9.12 -13.59 -13.34
C GLU A 182 -8.59 -13.06 -12.01
N LYS A 183 -7.97 -11.87 -11.97
CA LYS A 183 -7.50 -11.24 -10.73
C LYS A 183 -8.63 -10.97 -9.76
N LEU A 184 -9.74 -10.48 -10.29
CA LEU A 184 -10.88 -10.09 -9.48
C LEU A 184 -11.62 -11.31 -8.95
N ALA A 185 -11.72 -12.37 -9.74
CA ALA A 185 -12.21 -13.68 -9.30
C ALA A 185 -11.34 -14.25 -8.17
N ARG A 186 -10.00 -14.13 -8.27
CA ARG A 186 -9.10 -14.54 -7.16
C ARG A 186 -9.40 -13.78 -5.88
N LYS A 187 -9.59 -12.45 -5.94
CA LYS A 187 -9.92 -11.62 -4.77
C LYS A 187 -11.25 -12.00 -4.13
N ASP A 188 -12.27 -12.30 -4.93
CA ASP A 188 -13.55 -12.79 -4.44
C ASP A 188 -13.44 -14.16 -3.76
N GLU A 189 -12.57 -15.03 -4.26
CA GLU A 189 -12.32 -16.35 -3.66
C GLU A 189 -11.52 -16.24 -2.35
N GLU A 190 -10.53 -15.34 -2.27
CA GLU A 190 -9.84 -15.04 -1.01
C GLU A 190 -10.84 -14.63 0.09
N LEU A 191 -11.78 -13.74 -0.24
CA LEU A 191 -12.85 -13.31 0.67
C LEU A 191 -13.80 -14.46 1.04
N ALA A 192 -14.10 -15.37 0.09
CA ALA A 192 -14.95 -16.53 0.33
C ALA A 192 -14.32 -17.52 1.33
N LEU A 193 -13.00 -17.67 1.26
CA LEU A 193 -12.22 -18.55 2.14
C LEU A 193 -11.92 -17.91 3.49
N ALA A 194 -12.12 -16.59 3.65
CA ALA A 194 -11.88 -15.93 4.92
C ALA A 194 -12.80 -16.47 6.01
N ASP A 195 -12.26 -16.51 7.22
CA ASP A 195 -12.97 -16.84 8.45
C ASP A 195 -13.26 -15.60 9.31
N LEU A 196 -12.49 -14.54 9.07
CA LEU A 196 -12.60 -13.22 9.67
C LEU A 196 -12.02 -12.24 8.67
N VAL A 197 -12.74 -11.16 8.39
CA VAL A 197 -12.23 -10.05 7.58
C VAL A 197 -11.97 -8.85 8.47
N ILE A 198 -10.79 -8.26 8.34
CA ILE A 198 -10.40 -7.02 9.01
C ILE A 198 -10.41 -5.88 7.99
N THR A 199 -11.04 -4.77 8.32
CA THR A 199 -11.00 -3.53 7.52
C THR A 199 -10.54 -2.35 8.37
N ALA A 200 -10.00 -1.32 7.72
CA ALA A 200 -9.51 -0.13 8.43
C ALA A 200 -10.59 0.90 8.76
N SER A 201 -11.75 0.85 8.09
CA SER A 201 -12.80 1.87 8.20
C SER A 201 -14.21 1.29 8.01
N THR A 202 -15.21 2.10 8.35
CA THR A 202 -16.63 1.84 8.05
C THR A 202 -16.87 1.79 6.55
N PHE A 203 -16.31 2.73 5.79
CA PHE A 203 -16.46 2.79 4.33
C PHE A 203 -15.93 1.53 3.64
N SER A 204 -14.73 1.06 4.01
CA SER A 204 -14.17 -0.20 3.49
C SER A 204 -15.06 -1.40 3.86
N LYS A 205 -15.59 -1.44 5.09
CA LYS A 205 -16.53 -2.49 5.50
C LYS A 205 -17.82 -2.47 4.69
N GLU A 206 -18.42 -1.30 4.49
CA GLU A 206 -19.66 -1.14 3.73
C GLU A 206 -19.47 -1.53 2.27
N SER A 207 -18.30 -1.24 1.69
CA SER A 207 -17.99 -1.64 0.31
C SER A 207 -18.02 -3.16 0.09
N LEU A 208 -17.75 -3.96 1.14
CA LEU A 208 -17.81 -5.43 1.07
C LEU A 208 -19.23 -5.98 0.92
N THR A 209 -20.27 -5.14 1.01
CA THR A 209 -21.64 -5.53 0.58
C THR A 209 -21.68 -5.89 -0.91
N LYS A 210 -20.73 -5.39 -1.70
CA LYS A 210 -20.55 -5.75 -3.12
C LYS A 210 -19.79 -7.08 -3.30
N ALA A 211 -19.38 -7.78 -2.24
CA ALA A 211 -18.71 -9.08 -2.31
C ALA A 211 -19.74 -10.23 -2.13
N PRO A 212 -20.26 -10.85 -3.21
CA PRO A 212 -21.34 -11.82 -3.11
C PRO A 212 -20.95 -13.11 -2.37
N THR A 213 -19.66 -13.44 -2.39
CA THR A 213 -19.09 -14.66 -1.79
C THR A 213 -18.72 -14.50 -0.31
N LEU A 214 -18.69 -13.27 0.21
CA LEU A 214 -18.30 -13.04 1.59
C LEU A 214 -19.36 -13.61 2.56
N ARG A 215 -18.89 -14.43 3.50
CA ARG A 215 -19.70 -15.00 4.60
C ARG A 215 -19.10 -14.74 5.97
N ALA A 216 -17.80 -14.42 6.03
CA ALA A 216 -17.09 -14.16 7.27
C ALA A 216 -17.59 -12.89 7.97
N PRO A 217 -17.55 -12.85 9.32
CA PRO A 217 -17.73 -11.61 10.03
C PRO A 217 -16.65 -10.59 9.64
N VAL A 218 -17.06 -9.33 9.51
CA VAL A 218 -16.15 -8.20 9.28
C VAL A 218 -15.95 -7.43 10.57
N ARG A 219 -14.70 -7.09 10.90
CA ARG A 219 -14.31 -6.26 12.06
C ARG A 219 -13.49 -5.08 11.59
N ILE A 220 -13.79 -3.91 12.15
CA ILE A 220 -13.05 -2.68 11.88
C ILE A 220 -11.94 -2.57 12.91
N VAL A 221 -10.69 -2.45 12.43
CA VAL A 221 -9.51 -2.15 13.23
C VAL A 221 -8.81 -0.97 12.57
N PRO A 222 -9.05 0.28 13.04
CA PRO A 222 -8.44 1.45 12.44
C PRO A 222 -6.91 1.44 12.57
N TYR A 223 -6.23 1.98 11.58
CA TYR A 223 -4.78 2.17 11.66
C TYR A 223 -4.43 3.31 12.62
N GLY A 224 -3.34 3.11 13.35
CA GLY A 224 -2.75 4.12 14.22
C GLY A 224 -1.85 5.09 13.47
N ALA A 225 -1.59 6.22 14.10
CA ALA A 225 -0.53 7.14 13.75
C ALA A 225 0.28 7.47 15.00
N ASP A 226 1.54 7.89 14.83
CA ASP A 226 2.35 8.33 15.95
C ASP A 226 1.70 9.55 16.65
N PRO A 227 1.85 9.68 17.98
CA PRO A 227 1.35 10.84 18.71
C PRO A 227 1.85 12.16 18.11
N VAL A 228 0.92 13.09 17.90
CA VAL A 228 1.24 14.40 17.34
C VAL A 228 1.72 15.33 18.45
N ALA A 229 2.92 15.91 18.31
CA ALA A 229 3.40 16.94 19.21
C ALA A 229 2.51 18.20 19.13
N ALA A 230 2.26 18.85 20.27
CA ALA A 230 1.52 20.10 20.32
C ALA A 230 2.19 21.15 19.41
N ARG A 231 1.43 21.71 18.48
CA ARG A 231 1.90 22.78 17.60
C ARG A 231 1.53 24.14 18.18
N GLN A 232 2.49 25.07 18.14
CA GLN A 232 2.16 26.47 18.36
C GLN A 232 1.42 27.04 17.13
N PRO A 233 0.39 27.89 17.33
CA PRO A 233 -0.25 28.61 16.24
C PRO A 233 0.80 29.41 15.46
N ARG A 234 0.73 29.34 14.13
CA ARG A 234 1.61 30.14 13.27
C ARG A 234 0.94 31.44 12.89
N SER A 235 1.69 32.53 12.92
CA SER A 235 1.29 33.79 12.29
C SER A 235 1.47 33.65 10.77
N HIS A 236 0.38 33.73 10.00
CA HIS A 236 0.47 33.80 8.53
C HIS A 236 1.09 35.15 8.13
N ARG A 237 2.11 35.14 7.27
CA ARG A 237 2.91 36.35 6.96
C ARG A 237 2.51 37.03 5.65
N ASP A 238 1.75 36.34 4.82
CA ASP A 238 1.66 36.57 3.37
C ASP A 238 0.22 36.45 2.83
N GLY A 239 -0.78 36.18 3.68
CA GLY A 239 -2.21 36.24 3.35
C GLY A 239 -2.76 35.14 2.43
N LYS A 240 -1.92 34.26 1.89
CA LYS A 240 -2.33 33.09 1.09
C LYS A 240 -2.47 31.84 1.95
N LEU A 241 -3.44 31.01 1.62
CA LEU A 241 -3.61 29.68 2.22
C LEU A 241 -2.63 28.69 1.57
N ARG A 242 -1.77 28.07 2.38
CA ARG A 242 -0.83 27.05 1.91
C ARG A 242 -1.47 25.68 1.97
N VAL A 243 -1.76 25.14 0.79
CA VAL A 243 -2.47 23.87 0.61
C VAL A 243 -1.49 22.79 0.18
N LEU A 244 -1.60 21.62 0.80
CA LEU A 244 -0.79 20.46 0.49
C LEU A 244 -1.65 19.31 -0.02
N PHE A 245 -1.18 18.67 -1.08
CA PHE A 245 -1.62 17.35 -1.51
C PHE A 245 -0.44 16.37 -1.45
N VAL A 246 -0.66 15.19 -0.88
CA VAL A 246 0.33 14.11 -0.82
C VAL A 246 -0.30 12.83 -1.33
N GLY A 247 0.25 12.27 -2.41
CA GLY A 247 -0.25 11.03 -2.99
C GLY A 247 0.10 10.87 -4.45
N ALA A 248 -0.25 9.71 -5.01
CA ALA A 248 -0.14 9.49 -6.44
C ALA A 248 -0.93 10.57 -7.21
N LEU A 249 -0.33 11.13 -8.27
CA LEU A 249 -0.98 12.16 -9.07
C LEU A 249 -1.96 11.50 -10.04
N SER A 250 -3.18 11.25 -9.57
CA SER A 250 -4.23 10.55 -10.31
C SER A 250 -5.62 11.07 -9.97
N GLN A 251 -6.58 10.77 -10.84
CA GLN A 251 -7.98 11.13 -10.61
C GLN A 251 -8.67 10.23 -9.59
N ALA A 252 -8.19 9.00 -9.39
CA ALA A 252 -8.61 8.18 -8.25
C ALA A 252 -8.33 8.87 -6.88
N LYS A 253 -7.38 9.82 -6.85
CA LYS A 253 -7.08 10.68 -5.70
C LYS A 253 -7.74 12.06 -5.76
N GLY A 254 -8.65 12.28 -6.71
CA GLY A 254 -9.39 13.52 -6.93
C GLY A 254 -8.54 14.71 -7.35
N LEU A 255 -7.37 14.46 -7.95
CA LEU A 255 -6.43 15.54 -8.28
C LEU A 255 -7.02 16.56 -9.26
N GLY A 256 -7.79 16.12 -10.26
CA GLY A 256 -8.44 17.03 -11.21
C GLY A 256 -9.32 18.06 -10.51
N TYR A 257 -10.16 17.62 -9.57
CA TYR A 257 -11.03 18.50 -8.79
C TYR A 257 -10.24 19.47 -7.90
N LEU A 258 -9.14 19.02 -7.29
CA LEU A 258 -8.27 19.90 -6.51
C LEU A 258 -7.64 20.99 -7.39
N LEU A 259 -7.16 20.63 -8.58
CA LEU A 259 -6.54 21.58 -9.52
C LEU A 259 -7.57 22.60 -10.02
N GLU A 260 -8.80 22.14 -10.30
CA GLU A 260 -9.91 23.02 -10.69
C GLU A 260 -10.28 23.99 -9.57
N ALA A 261 -10.47 23.49 -8.34
CA ALA A 261 -10.76 24.32 -7.18
C ALA A 261 -9.66 25.36 -6.91
N THR A 262 -8.40 24.96 -7.09
CA THR A 262 -7.25 25.87 -6.93
C THR A 262 -7.23 26.96 -7.98
N ALA A 263 -7.53 26.63 -9.24
CA ALA A 263 -7.63 27.60 -10.32
C ALA A 263 -8.74 28.64 -10.09
N ARG A 264 -9.88 28.23 -9.50
CA ARG A 264 -10.98 29.15 -9.14
C ARG A 264 -10.65 30.10 -7.98
N LEU A 265 -9.62 29.79 -7.19
CA LEU A 265 -9.19 30.54 -6.01
C LEU A 265 -7.87 31.29 -6.24
N GLU A 266 -7.59 31.61 -7.50
CA GLU A 266 -6.36 32.26 -7.96
C GLU A 266 -5.91 33.42 -7.05
N GLY A 267 -4.61 33.45 -6.75
CA GLY A 267 -4.01 34.48 -5.90
C GLY A 267 -4.25 34.31 -4.40
N LYS A 268 -5.20 33.45 -3.98
CA LYS A 268 -5.49 33.18 -2.55
C LYS A 268 -4.86 31.90 -2.02
N ILE A 269 -4.47 30.98 -2.91
CA ILE A 269 -3.91 29.67 -2.56
C ILE A 269 -2.50 29.53 -3.11
N GLU A 270 -1.62 28.94 -2.30
CA GLU A 270 -0.36 28.35 -2.73
C GLU A 270 -0.47 26.82 -2.60
N LEU A 271 -0.43 26.11 -3.73
CA LEU A 271 -0.56 24.65 -3.75
C LEU A 271 0.79 23.98 -3.92
N THR A 272 1.12 23.07 -2.99
CA THR A 272 2.21 22.10 -3.13
C THR A 272 1.65 20.72 -3.42
N LEU A 273 2.20 20.06 -4.44
CA LEU A 273 1.88 18.69 -4.84
C LEU A 273 3.08 17.79 -4.53
N ILE A 274 2.90 16.76 -3.70
CA ILE A 274 3.94 15.77 -3.40
C ILE A 274 3.51 14.39 -3.90
N GLY A 275 4.18 13.90 -4.94
CA GLY A 275 3.91 12.59 -5.52
C GLY A 275 4.31 12.43 -6.97
N ARG A 276 4.30 11.18 -7.44
CA ARG A 276 4.66 10.83 -8.82
C ARG A 276 3.42 10.75 -9.70
N ARG A 277 3.59 11.06 -10.99
CA ARG A 277 2.61 10.72 -12.03
C ARG A 277 2.43 9.21 -12.09
N VAL A 278 1.19 8.76 -12.16
CA VAL A 278 0.87 7.35 -12.44
C VAL A 278 0.81 7.04 -13.92
N TYR A 279 0.59 8.07 -14.75
CA TYR A 279 0.50 7.95 -16.20
C TYR A 279 1.40 8.99 -16.89
N PRO A 280 2.16 8.62 -17.93
CA PRO A 280 2.98 9.57 -18.67
C PRO A 280 2.17 10.75 -19.20
N GLY A 281 2.63 11.97 -18.93
CA GLY A 281 1.98 13.19 -19.43
C GLY A 281 0.74 13.66 -18.64
N ILE A 282 0.23 12.90 -17.66
CA ILE A 282 -0.93 13.32 -16.85
C ILE A 282 -0.54 13.43 -15.37
N PRO A 283 -0.74 14.58 -14.70
CA PRO A 283 -1.19 15.86 -15.27
C PRO A 283 -0.14 16.45 -16.24
N ALA A 284 -0.54 17.26 -17.21
CA ALA A 284 0.37 17.85 -18.20
C ALA A 284 1.55 18.62 -17.53
N PRO A 285 2.75 18.62 -18.12
CA PRO A 285 3.89 19.39 -17.60
C PRO A 285 3.57 20.87 -17.37
N ALA A 286 2.80 21.48 -18.28
CA ALA A 286 2.35 22.87 -18.15
C ALA A 286 1.42 23.07 -16.93
N VAL A 287 0.61 22.08 -16.56
CA VAL A 287 -0.25 22.14 -15.36
C VAL A 287 0.60 22.03 -14.10
N LEU A 288 1.52 21.06 -14.04
CA LEU A 288 2.40 20.92 -12.87
C LEU A 288 3.34 22.12 -12.69
N GLY A 289 3.77 22.76 -13.78
CA GLY A 289 4.61 23.95 -13.75
C GLY A 289 3.96 25.18 -13.11
N LYS A 290 2.63 25.18 -12.91
CA LYS A 290 1.91 26.24 -12.19
C LYS A 290 2.03 26.12 -10.66
N TYR A 291 2.47 24.98 -10.16
CA TYR A 291 2.45 24.63 -8.74
C TYR A 291 3.81 24.17 -8.25
N ARG A 292 4.02 24.16 -6.94
CA ARG A 292 5.22 23.55 -6.36
C ARG A 292 5.08 22.04 -6.37
N TRP A 293 5.71 21.38 -7.34
CA TRP A 293 5.66 19.92 -7.46
C TRP A 293 6.95 19.25 -6.97
N ILE A 294 6.80 18.28 -6.07
CA ILE A 294 7.89 17.45 -5.54
C ILE A 294 7.57 15.97 -5.83
N PRO A 295 8.36 15.25 -6.63
CA PRO A 295 8.03 13.87 -7.00
C PRO A 295 7.97 12.88 -5.84
N SER A 296 8.84 13.03 -4.84
CA SER A 296 8.86 12.20 -3.64
C SER A 296 9.73 12.83 -2.56
N LEU A 297 9.41 12.59 -1.29
CA LEU A 297 10.22 12.95 -0.13
C LEU A 297 10.41 11.74 0.81
N PRO A 298 11.55 11.67 1.53
CA PRO A 298 11.66 10.90 2.76
C PRO A 298 10.53 11.19 3.76
N HIS A 299 10.20 10.23 4.63
CA HIS A 299 9.08 10.37 5.56
C HIS A 299 9.27 11.53 6.56
N ASP A 300 10.47 11.70 7.09
CA ASP A 300 10.83 12.79 7.99
C ASP A 300 10.78 14.17 7.29
N GLU A 301 11.32 14.27 6.08
CA GLU A 301 11.21 15.48 5.26
C GLU A 301 9.74 15.78 4.88
N LEU A 302 8.95 14.75 4.60
CA LEU A 302 7.51 14.90 4.34
C LEU A 302 6.79 15.47 5.56
N LEU A 303 7.07 15.00 6.78
CA LEU A 303 6.47 15.54 7.99
C LEU A 303 6.88 17.01 8.24
N GLN A 304 8.13 17.35 7.95
CA GLN A 304 8.61 18.73 7.99
C GLN A 304 7.89 19.59 6.96
N GLU A 305 7.69 19.09 5.75
CA GLU A 305 6.98 19.79 4.68
C GLU A 305 5.49 19.95 4.99
N MET A 306 4.83 18.90 5.50
CA MET A 306 3.46 18.97 6.04
C MET A 306 3.34 20.03 7.13
N SER A 307 4.40 20.23 7.92
CA SER A 307 4.39 21.30 8.92
C SER A 307 4.28 22.67 8.30
N ARG A 308 4.82 22.91 7.11
CA ARG A 308 4.88 24.22 6.42
C ARG A 308 3.54 24.68 5.82
N HIS A 309 2.56 23.80 5.79
CA HIS A 309 1.26 24.02 5.17
C HIS A 309 0.16 24.20 6.22
N ASP A 310 -0.91 24.86 5.81
CA ASP A 310 -2.05 25.18 6.64
C ASP A 310 -3.11 24.08 6.58
N VAL A 311 -3.29 23.49 5.38
CA VAL A 311 -4.30 22.45 5.11
C VAL A 311 -3.69 21.33 4.29
N LEU A 312 -3.89 20.09 4.74
CA LEU A 312 -3.73 18.89 3.92
C LEU A 312 -5.09 18.54 3.28
N VAL A 313 -5.15 18.41 1.96
CA VAL A 313 -6.38 18.06 1.25
C VAL A 313 -6.34 16.61 0.79
N LEU A 314 -7.42 15.88 1.06
CA LEU A 314 -7.59 14.46 0.74
C LEU A 314 -8.86 14.27 -0.11
N PRO A 315 -8.87 14.68 -1.39
CA PRO A 315 -10.08 14.67 -2.23
C PRO A 315 -10.31 13.30 -2.89
N SER A 316 -9.89 12.22 -2.22
CA SER A 316 -9.92 10.87 -2.82
C SER A 316 -11.35 10.42 -3.08
N LEU A 317 -11.56 9.72 -4.21
CA LEU A 317 -12.88 9.22 -4.60
C LEU A 317 -13.27 7.93 -3.87
N HIS A 318 -12.29 7.25 -3.28
CA HIS A 318 -12.40 5.98 -2.57
C HIS A 318 -11.19 5.73 -1.66
#